data_AF-A0A832AZD3-F1
#
_entry.id   AF-A0A832AZD3-F1
#
_cell.length_a   1.000
_cell.length_b   1.000
_cell.length_c   1.000
_cell.angle_alpha   90.00
_cell.angle_beta   90.00
_cell.angle_gamma   90.00
#
_symmetry.space_group_name_H-M   'P 1'
#
loop_
_entity.id
_entity.type
_entity.pdbx_description
1 polymer ?
#
loop_
_entity_poly.entity_id
_entity_poly.type
_entity_poly.pdbx_seq_one_letter_code
_entity_poly.pdbx_strand_id
1 'polypeptide(L)'
;MRRLAEMRPGSPKALFTSDLSVNEFLLVREAGFRPLGLVLGSSIYHVGLQVGRWSQNMELDKLSEAMYHARDLAMTRMEAEADALGADGIVGVRLEIEFKEFGNDLAEFVAVGTAVKADAAGSWRNDEGKPFTSDLSGQDFWTLIQAGYAPLGMVMGSCVYHIAHQRGFSALSNVGRNVEIPQFTEALYDARELAMSRMQAEAEELHAEGIVGVQLLSLAHRWGGHTTEFF
;
A
#
# COMPACT_ATOMS: atom_id res chain seq x y z
N MET A 1 0.37 -18.95 13.61
CA MET A 1 -0.79 -19.26 14.48
C MET A 1 -0.48 -19.39 15.99
N ARG A 2 0.56 -20.10 16.45
CA ARG A 2 0.83 -20.26 17.91
C ARG A 2 1.09 -18.94 18.65
N ARG A 3 1.86 -18.03 18.04
CA ARG A 3 2.12 -16.67 18.56
C ARG A 3 0.83 -15.85 18.77
N LEU A 4 -0.05 -15.78 17.76
CA LEU A 4 -1.29 -14.99 17.81
C LEU A 4 -2.25 -15.49 18.90
N ALA A 5 -2.32 -16.81 19.11
CA ALA A 5 -3.16 -17.39 20.16
C ALA A 5 -2.75 -16.95 21.57
N GLU A 6 -1.46 -16.74 21.82
CA GLU A 6 -0.92 -16.28 23.11
C GLU A 6 -1.14 -14.76 23.35
N MET A 7 -1.37 -13.99 22.29
CA MET A 7 -1.60 -12.54 22.33
C MET A 7 -3.07 -12.14 22.49
N ARG A 8 -4.00 -13.12 22.51
CA ARG A 8 -5.42 -12.82 22.61
C ARG A 8 -5.77 -12.08 23.92
N PRO A 9 -6.65 -11.05 23.86
CA PRO A 9 -7.10 -10.34 25.03
C PRO A 9 -7.74 -11.26 26.08
N GLY A 10 -7.40 -11.06 27.35
CA GLY A 10 -7.93 -11.84 28.48
C GLY A 10 -7.01 -12.97 28.98
N SER A 11 -5.87 -13.19 28.31
CA SER A 11 -4.84 -14.13 28.79
C SER A 11 -3.99 -13.47 29.89
N PRO A 12 -3.72 -14.11 31.05
CA PRO A 12 -2.94 -13.52 32.15
C PRO A 12 -1.49 -13.12 31.80
N LYS A 13 -1.00 -13.55 30.63
CA LYS A 13 0.34 -13.26 30.09
C LYS A 13 0.28 -12.59 28.70
N ALA A 14 -0.84 -11.99 28.30
CA ALA A 14 -0.98 -11.36 26.99
C ALA A 14 -0.06 -10.14 26.88
N LEU A 15 1.16 -10.35 26.39
CA LEU A 15 2.05 -9.30 25.91
C LEU A 15 1.71 -9.04 24.45
N PHE A 16 1.71 -7.77 24.04
CA PHE A 16 1.59 -7.41 22.64
C PHE A 16 2.89 -6.74 22.14
N THR A 17 3.12 -6.85 20.84
CA THR A 17 4.14 -6.06 20.13
C THR A 17 3.41 -5.12 19.18
N SER A 18 4.03 -4.02 18.79
CA SER A 18 3.43 -2.96 17.98
C SER A 18 4.53 -2.24 17.24
N ASP A 19 4.26 -1.78 16.02
CA ASP A 19 5.17 -0.93 15.25
C ASP A 19 4.93 0.58 15.49
N LEU A 20 3.82 0.92 16.16
CA LEU A 20 3.52 2.28 16.61
C LEU A 20 4.65 2.86 17.49
N SER A 21 5.00 4.11 17.23
CA SER A 21 5.82 4.91 18.16
C SER A 21 5.07 5.16 19.48
N VAL A 22 5.78 5.65 20.50
CA VAL A 22 5.18 5.94 21.82
C VAL A 22 4.00 6.92 21.71
N ASN A 23 4.14 7.96 20.89
CA ASN A 23 3.08 8.96 20.71
C ASN A 23 1.87 8.36 19.98
N GLU A 24 2.11 7.57 18.94
CA GLU A 24 1.04 6.90 18.20
C GLU A 24 0.28 5.93 19.09
N PHE A 25 0.99 5.13 19.89
CA PHE A 25 0.39 4.23 20.85
C PHE A 25 -0.58 4.96 21.80
N LEU A 26 -0.15 6.07 22.39
CA LEU A 26 -0.98 6.85 23.31
C LEU A 26 -2.20 7.46 22.62
N LEU A 27 -2.04 7.99 21.41
CA LEU A 27 -3.14 8.60 20.66
C LEU A 27 -4.14 7.57 20.13
N VAL A 28 -3.70 6.39 19.71
CA VAL A 28 -4.60 5.28 19.37
C VAL A 28 -5.42 4.86 20.59
N ARG A 29 -4.80 4.81 21.78
CA ARG A 29 -5.51 4.56 23.06
C ARG A 29 -6.52 5.66 23.36
N GLU A 30 -6.15 6.91 23.18
CA GLU A 30 -7.02 8.07 23.39
C GLU A 30 -8.18 8.12 22.40
N ALA A 31 -7.99 7.65 21.17
CA ALA A 31 -9.05 7.45 20.18
C ALA A 31 -10.03 6.33 20.55
N GLY A 32 -9.80 5.61 21.67
CA GLY A 32 -10.65 4.54 22.14
C GLY A 32 -10.32 3.17 21.56
N PHE A 33 -9.12 2.98 21.02
CA PHE A 33 -8.67 1.71 20.45
C PHE A 33 -7.53 1.12 21.29
N ARG A 34 -7.61 -0.17 21.62
CA ARG A 34 -6.54 -0.93 22.27
C ARG A 34 -5.74 -1.73 21.24
N PRO A 35 -4.41 -1.62 21.21
CA PRO A 35 -3.57 -2.52 20.44
C PRO A 35 -3.71 -3.96 20.91
N LEU A 36 -3.76 -4.89 19.95
CA LEU A 36 -3.79 -6.33 20.14
C LEU A 36 -2.45 -6.97 19.82
N GLY A 37 -1.74 -6.45 18.82
CA GLY A 37 -0.48 -7.03 18.38
C GLY A 37 -0.07 -6.59 16.98
N LEU A 38 1.24 -6.71 16.72
CA LEU A 38 1.83 -6.62 15.41
C LEU A 38 1.33 -7.79 14.55
N VAL A 39 0.77 -7.45 13.40
CA VAL A 39 0.30 -8.39 12.38
C VAL A 39 1.15 -8.22 11.14
N LEU A 40 1.34 -9.32 10.41
CA LEU A 40 2.17 -9.33 9.21
C LEU A 40 1.55 -10.21 8.13
N GLY A 41 1.70 -9.78 6.88
CA GLY A 41 1.49 -10.60 5.71
C GLY A 41 2.67 -10.46 4.78
N SER A 42 3.14 -11.57 4.22
CA SER A 42 4.20 -11.56 3.21
C SER A 42 3.75 -12.34 1.99
N SER A 43 4.13 -11.89 0.79
CA SER A 43 3.93 -12.56 -0.48
C SER A 43 5.22 -12.50 -1.29
N ILE A 44 5.80 -13.66 -1.59
CA ILE A 44 6.94 -13.76 -2.52
C ILE A 44 6.38 -14.01 -3.91
N TYR A 45 6.67 -13.10 -4.82
CA TYR A 45 6.19 -13.15 -6.19
C TYR A 45 7.34 -13.28 -7.17
N HIS A 46 7.14 -14.15 -8.17
CA HIS A 46 8.01 -14.18 -9.33
C HIS A 46 7.45 -13.21 -10.36
N VAL A 47 8.18 -12.13 -10.59
CA VAL A 47 7.72 -11.07 -11.48
C VAL A 47 8.33 -11.29 -12.85
N GLY A 48 7.48 -11.67 -13.80
CA GLY A 48 7.90 -11.93 -15.17
C GLY A 48 8.37 -10.67 -15.90
N LEU A 49 9.28 -10.85 -16.86
CA LEU A 49 9.72 -9.79 -17.76
C LEU A 49 8.62 -9.49 -18.81
N GLN A 50 8.11 -8.25 -18.81
CA GLN A 50 7.32 -7.71 -19.91
C GLN A 50 8.11 -6.60 -20.60
N VAL A 51 8.43 -6.81 -21.88
CA VAL A 51 9.18 -5.83 -22.68
C VAL A 51 8.21 -4.84 -23.31
N GLY A 52 8.40 -3.55 -22.98
CA GLY A 52 7.67 -2.45 -23.61
C GLY A 52 8.08 -2.23 -25.08
N ARG A 53 7.22 -1.54 -25.84
CA ARG A 53 7.53 -1.16 -27.22
C ARG A 53 8.49 0.03 -27.24
N TRP A 54 9.63 -0.11 -27.91
CA TRP A 54 10.70 0.89 -27.98
C TRP A 54 10.24 2.35 -28.22
N SER A 55 9.23 2.53 -29.06
CA SER A 55 8.76 3.83 -29.55
C SER A 55 7.40 4.26 -29.01
N GLN A 56 6.81 3.53 -28.06
CA GLN A 56 5.45 3.81 -27.56
C GLN A 56 5.39 3.83 -26.03
N ASN A 57 4.89 4.94 -25.48
CA ASN A 57 4.49 5.06 -24.07
C ASN A 57 3.30 4.13 -23.84
N MET A 58 3.39 3.23 -22.87
CA MET A 58 2.30 2.31 -22.56
C MET A 58 2.43 1.72 -21.16
N GLU A 59 1.28 1.36 -20.58
CA GLU A 59 1.25 0.49 -19.41
C GLU A 59 1.76 -0.92 -19.76
N LEU A 60 2.47 -1.53 -18.81
CA LEU A 60 2.84 -2.93 -18.84
C LEU A 60 1.82 -3.73 -18.01
N ASP A 61 0.63 -3.96 -18.57
CA ASP A 61 -0.53 -4.48 -17.83
C ASP A 61 -0.26 -5.71 -16.97
N LYS A 62 0.48 -6.71 -17.48
CA LYS A 62 0.77 -7.94 -16.72
C LYS A 62 1.68 -7.67 -15.54
N LEU A 63 2.58 -6.69 -15.69
CA LEU A 63 3.47 -6.29 -14.63
C LEU A 63 2.69 -5.48 -13.58
N SER A 64 1.87 -4.52 -13.99
CA SER A 64 0.94 -3.81 -13.09
C SER A 64 0.06 -4.77 -12.30
N GLU A 65 -0.58 -5.73 -12.97
CA GLU A 65 -1.45 -6.74 -12.35
C GLU A 65 -0.66 -7.62 -11.37
N ALA A 66 0.56 -8.05 -11.72
CA ALA A 66 1.41 -8.81 -10.82
C ALA A 66 1.79 -8.01 -9.56
N MET A 67 2.16 -6.73 -9.72
CA MET A 67 2.53 -5.85 -8.61
C MET A 67 1.33 -5.54 -7.70
N TYR A 68 0.14 -5.40 -8.28
CA TYR A 68 -1.11 -5.24 -7.54
C TYR A 68 -1.46 -6.50 -6.75
N HIS A 69 -1.56 -7.64 -7.44
CA HIS A 69 -1.96 -8.91 -6.84
C HIS A 69 -0.98 -9.37 -5.74
N ALA A 70 0.32 -9.10 -5.89
CA ALA A 70 1.29 -9.41 -4.85
C ALA A 70 1.07 -8.62 -3.56
N ARG A 71 0.69 -7.33 -3.66
CA ARG A 71 0.33 -6.49 -2.51
C ARG A 71 -0.99 -6.92 -1.89
N ASP A 72 -2.01 -7.17 -2.71
CA ASP A 72 -3.31 -7.66 -2.24
C ASP A 72 -3.17 -8.97 -1.43
N LEU A 73 -2.35 -9.91 -1.92
CA LEU A 73 -2.04 -11.13 -1.17
C LEU A 73 -1.35 -10.88 0.18
N ALA A 74 -0.41 -9.92 0.24
CA ALA A 74 0.24 -9.55 1.49
C ALA A 74 -0.75 -8.92 2.47
N MET A 75 -1.60 -8.00 1.99
CA MET A 75 -2.66 -7.35 2.78
C MET A 75 -3.68 -8.35 3.31
N THR A 76 -4.22 -9.21 2.44
CA THR A 76 -5.19 -10.26 2.81
C THR A 76 -4.64 -11.18 3.91
N ARG A 77 -3.34 -11.51 3.85
CA ARG A 77 -2.69 -12.34 4.89
C ARG A 77 -2.55 -11.59 6.22
N MET A 78 -2.19 -10.32 6.18
CA MET A 78 -2.12 -9.47 7.37
C MET A 78 -3.51 -9.29 8.02
N GLU A 79 -4.54 -9.06 7.22
CA GLU A 79 -5.94 -8.99 7.66
C GLU A 79 -6.40 -10.28 8.31
N ALA A 80 -6.04 -11.43 7.75
CA ALA A 80 -6.35 -12.73 8.35
C ALA A 80 -5.68 -12.91 9.72
N GLU A 81 -4.46 -12.40 9.93
CA GLU A 81 -3.83 -12.39 11.26
C GLU A 81 -4.59 -11.48 12.25
N ALA A 82 -5.02 -10.31 11.81
CA ALA A 82 -5.80 -9.38 12.62
C ALA A 82 -7.19 -9.95 12.98
N ASP A 83 -7.85 -10.61 12.04
CA ASP A 83 -9.12 -11.31 12.26
C ASP A 83 -8.94 -12.43 13.31
N ALA A 84 -7.86 -13.20 13.24
CA ALA A 84 -7.56 -14.25 14.21
C ALA A 84 -7.31 -13.72 15.64
N LEU A 85 -6.90 -12.45 15.78
CA LEU A 85 -6.78 -11.73 17.06
C LEU A 85 -8.11 -11.14 17.54
N GLY A 86 -9.14 -11.13 16.70
CA GLY A 86 -10.43 -10.48 16.98
C GLY A 86 -10.34 -8.96 16.91
N ALA A 87 -9.47 -8.45 16.03
CA ALA A 87 -9.31 -7.04 15.76
C ALA A 87 -10.52 -6.48 15.01
N ASP A 88 -10.75 -5.18 15.23
CA ASP A 88 -11.72 -4.42 14.45
C ASP A 88 -11.02 -3.65 13.31
N GLY A 89 -9.71 -3.45 13.40
CA GLY A 89 -8.89 -2.92 12.31
C GLY A 89 -7.39 -3.01 12.55
N ILE A 90 -6.64 -2.43 11.62
CA ILE A 90 -5.18 -2.36 11.59
C ILE A 90 -4.78 -0.91 11.29
N VAL A 91 -3.92 -0.35 12.13
CA VAL A 91 -3.40 1.02 11.99
C VAL A 91 -1.90 1.01 11.74
N GLY A 92 -1.39 2.10 11.14
CA GLY A 92 0.03 2.24 10.80
C GLY A 92 0.49 1.20 9.79
N VAL A 93 -0.38 0.81 8.86
CA VAL A 93 -0.05 -0.17 7.81
C VAL A 93 1.09 0.36 6.95
N ARG A 94 2.10 -0.48 6.72
CA ARG A 94 3.19 -0.21 5.79
C ARG A 94 3.33 -1.37 4.83
N LEU A 95 3.46 -1.04 3.56
CA LEU A 95 3.75 -1.98 2.48
C LEU A 95 5.17 -1.75 1.98
N GLU A 96 6.00 -2.78 2.10
CA GLU A 96 7.39 -2.76 1.68
C GLU A 96 7.63 -3.82 0.60
N ILE A 97 8.54 -3.51 -0.33
CA ILE A 97 8.97 -4.43 -1.38
C ILE A 97 10.46 -4.66 -1.25
N GLU A 98 10.85 -5.92 -1.05
CA GLU A 98 12.22 -6.36 -1.00
C GLU A 98 12.56 -7.24 -2.20
N PHE A 99 13.40 -6.73 -3.09
CA PHE A 99 13.95 -7.52 -4.20
C PHE A 99 15.09 -8.39 -3.69
N LYS A 100 14.96 -9.71 -3.80
CA LYS A 100 15.96 -10.65 -3.28
C LYS A 100 17.11 -10.83 -4.28
N GLU A 101 18.34 -10.76 -3.81
CA GLU A 101 19.54 -10.87 -4.66
C GLU A 101 19.80 -12.29 -5.20
N PHE A 102 19.17 -13.32 -4.61
CA PHE A 102 19.40 -14.73 -4.97
C PHE A 102 18.63 -15.22 -6.21
N GLY A 103 17.75 -14.39 -6.79
CA GLY A 103 17.05 -14.69 -8.04
C GLY A 103 16.59 -13.40 -8.70
N ASN A 104 17.01 -13.17 -9.95
CA ASN A 104 16.85 -11.89 -10.66
C ASN A 104 15.38 -11.42 -10.85
N ASP A 105 14.39 -12.24 -10.49
CA ASP A 105 12.97 -12.02 -10.76
C ASP A 105 12.07 -12.25 -9.53
N LEU A 106 12.63 -12.31 -8.31
CA LEU A 106 11.86 -12.52 -7.06
C LEU A 106 11.78 -11.25 -6.21
N ALA A 107 10.56 -10.82 -5.91
CA ALA A 107 10.26 -9.74 -4.99
C ALA A 107 9.40 -10.25 -3.83
N GLU A 108 9.76 -9.88 -2.61
CA GLU A 108 8.94 -10.10 -1.42
C GLU A 108 8.17 -8.83 -1.11
N PHE A 109 6.85 -8.95 -0.99
CA PHE A 109 5.94 -7.88 -0.59
C PHE A 109 5.53 -8.14 0.85
N VAL A 110 5.82 -7.20 1.74
CA VAL A 110 5.55 -7.32 3.17
C VAL A 110 4.58 -6.23 3.59
N ALA A 111 3.44 -6.63 4.14
CA ALA A 111 2.49 -5.78 4.83
C ALA A 111 2.71 -5.94 6.34
N VAL A 112 2.87 -4.84 7.06
CA VAL A 112 3.00 -4.83 8.51
C VAL A 112 2.14 -3.73 9.10
N GLY A 113 1.56 -3.97 10.26
CA GLY A 113 0.84 -2.95 11.03
C GLY A 113 0.47 -3.44 12.42
N THR A 114 -0.25 -2.60 13.16
CA THR A 114 -0.71 -2.93 14.50
C THR A 114 -2.22 -3.17 14.49
N ALA A 115 -2.62 -4.40 14.81
CA ALA A 115 -4.03 -4.77 14.98
C ALA A 115 -4.60 -4.08 16.23
N VAL A 116 -5.79 -3.50 16.10
CA VAL A 116 -6.47 -2.75 17.17
C VAL A 116 -7.90 -3.21 17.35
N LYS A 117 -8.43 -2.99 18.56
CA LYS A 117 -9.82 -3.22 18.91
C LYS A 117 -10.41 -1.98 19.56
N ALA A 118 -11.62 -1.59 19.21
CA ALA A 118 -12.31 -0.53 19.92
C ALA A 118 -12.68 -0.98 21.35
N ASP A 119 -12.59 -0.05 22.31
CA ASP A 119 -13.04 -0.26 23.68
C ASP A 119 -14.58 -0.12 23.81
N ALA A 120 -15.19 0.68 22.94
CA ALA A 120 -16.63 0.90 22.89
C ALA A 120 -17.39 -0.29 22.28
N ALA A 121 -18.64 -0.50 22.72
CA ALA A 121 -19.51 -1.52 22.15
C ALA A 121 -19.95 -1.12 20.73
N GLY A 122 -19.78 -2.02 19.77
CA GLY A 122 -20.08 -1.80 18.36
C GLY A 122 -19.10 -2.55 17.47
N SER A 123 -19.36 -2.58 16.16
CA SER A 123 -18.41 -3.08 15.18
C SER A 123 -17.78 -1.89 14.47
N TRP A 124 -16.46 -1.78 14.54
CA TRP A 124 -15.67 -0.84 13.75
C TRP A 124 -15.16 -1.45 12.45
N ARG A 125 -15.57 -2.67 12.14
CA ARG A 125 -15.23 -3.35 10.89
C ARG A 125 -15.84 -2.62 9.69
N ASN A 126 -15.21 -2.80 8.54
CA ASN A 126 -15.67 -2.23 7.29
C ASN A 126 -16.99 -2.86 6.81
N ASP A 127 -17.52 -2.37 5.69
CA ASP A 127 -18.78 -2.81 5.09
C ASP A 127 -18.83 -4.31 4.75
N GLU A 128 -17.67 -4.92 4.52
CA GLU A 128 -17.53 -6.36 4.26
C GLU A 128 -17.44 -7.20 5.55
N GLY A 129 -17.47 -6.55 6.71
CA GLY A 129 -17.28 -7.21 8.00
C GLY A 129 -15.85 -7.69 8.21
N LYS A 130 -14.85 -7.12 7.52
CA LYS A 130 -13.41 -7.36 7.73
C LYS A 130 -12.80 -6.28 8.64
N PRO A 131 -11.65 -6.53 9.27
CA PRO A 131 -10.91 -5.46 9.94
C PRO A 131 -10.63 -4.31 8.98
N PHE A 132 -10.89 -3.06 9.37
CA PHE A 132 -10.47 -1.92 8.56
C PHE A 132 -8.94 -1.86 8.48
N THR A 133 -8.40 -1.24 7.43
CA THR A 133 -6.95 -1.01 7.29
C THR A 133 -6.68 0.48 7.12
N SER A 134 -5.56 0.96 7.65
CA SER A 134 -5.12 2.36 7.49
C SER A 134 -3.60 2.47 7.56
N ASP A 135 -3.01 3.11 6.56
CA ASP A 135 -1.57 3.44 6.49
C ASP A 135 -1.22 4.71 7.28
N LEU A 136 -2.23 5.41 7.80
CA LEU A 136 -2.06 6.64 8.54
C LEU A 136 -1.29 6.41 9.85
N SER A 137 -0.52 7.43 10.22
CA SER A 137 0.10 7.50 11.54
C SER A 137 -0.96 7.47 12.64
N GLY A 138 -0.59 7.03 13.84
CA GLY A 138 -1.49 7.09 15.00
C GLY A 138 -1.99 8.51 15.31
N GLN A 139 -1.22 9.55 14.99
CA GLN A 139 -1.62 10.96 15.13
C GLN A 139 -2.74 11.33 14.16
N ASP A 140 -2.56 11.01 12.87
CA ASP A 140 -3.53 11.34 11.83
C ASP A 140 -4.81 10.53 12.01
N PHE A 141 -4.66 9.24 12.34
CA PHE A 141 -5.75 8.36 12.72
C PHE A 141 -6.58 8.97 13.87
N TRP A 142 -5.94 9.34 14.98
CA TRP A 142 -6.62 9.97 16.10
C TRP A 142 -7.34 11.25 15.67
N THR A 143 -6.69 12.10 14.86
CA THR A 143 -7.26 13.37 14.38
C THR A 143 -8.55 13.15 13.59
N LEU A 144 -8.57 12.16 12.69
CA LEU A 144 -9.76 11.83 11.90
C LEU A 144 -10.89 11.27 12.76
N ILE A 145 -10.58 10.38 13.71
CA ILE A 145 -11.59 9.86 14.65
C ILE A 145 -12.21 11.01 15.47
N GLN A 146 -11.40 11.95 15.96
CA GLN A 146 -11.91 13.12 16.69
C GLN A 146 -12.79 14.04 15.82
N ALA A 147 -12.50 14.11 14.52
CA ALA A 147 -13.30 14.85 13.56
C ALA A 147 -14.60 14.12 13.13
N GLY A 148 -14.82 12.88 13.59
CA GLY A 148 -16.02 12.09 13.31
C GLY A 148 -15.93 11.21 12.06
N TYR A 149 -14.74 11.03 11.49
CA TYR A 149 -14.53 10.09 10.39
C TYR A 149 -14.23 8.68 10.90
N ALA A 150 -14.63 7.68 10.13
CA ALA A 150 -14.31 6.28 10.38
C ALA A 150 -13.44 5.72 9.25
N PRO A 151 -12.39 4.94 9.57
CA PRO A 151 -11.59 4.24 8.56
C PRO A 151 -12.41 3.10 7.94
N LEU A 152 -12.25 2.89 6.63
CA LEU A 152 -12.91 1.79 5.91
C LEU A 152 -11.88 0.77 5.40
N GLY A 153 -10.84 1.25 4.73
CA GLY A 153 -9.76 0.42 4.21
C GLY A 153 -8.67 1.27 3.59
N MET A 154 -7.45 0.73 3.58
CA MET A 154 -6.36 1.25 2.78
C MET A 154 -6.62 0.86 1.34
N VAL A 155 -6.59 1.86 0.45
CA VAL A 155 -6.72 1.67 -1.00
C VAL A 155 -5.39 1.92 -1.67
N MET A 156 -5.18 1.29 -2.82
CA MET A 156 -3.95 1.42 -3.59
C MET A 156 -4.22 1.47 -5.09
N GLY A 157 -3.28 2.08 -5.82
CA GLY A 157 -3.30 2.09 -7.27
C GLY A 157 -1.92 1.79 -7.81
N SER A 158 -1.70 0.59 -8.32
CA SER A 158 -0.42 0.24 -8.96
C SER A 158 -0.51 0.43 -10.47
N CYS A 159 0.51 1.09 -11.04
CA CYS A 159 0.70 1.17 -12.48
C CYS A 159 2.19 1.05 -12.81
N VAL A 160 2.56 0.07 -13.64
CA VAL A 160 3.91 -0.06 -14.17
C VAL A 160 3.93 0.40 -15.62
N TYR A 161 4.66 1.47 -15.88
CA TYR A 161 4.59 2.20 -17.14
C TYR A 161 5.93 2.18 -17.87
N HIS A 162 5.87 1.90 -19.17
CA HIS A 162 7.01 1.97 -20.07
C HIS A 162 7.09 3.34 -20.74
N ILE A 163 8.24 4.00 -20.61
CA ILE A 163 8.52 5.29 -21.22
C ILE A 163 9.35 5.07 -22.48
N ALA A 164 8.79 5.44 -23.63
CA ALA A 164 9.44 5.25 -24.92
C ALA A 164 10.72 6.07 -25.05
N HIS A 165 11.66 5.53 -25.81
CA HIS A 165 12.92 6.22 -26.07
C HIS A 165 12.68 7.41 -27.00
N GLN A 166 13.38 8.53 -26.75
CA GLN A 166 13.38 9.65 -27.68
C GLN A 166 13.94 9.21 -29.03
N ARG A 167 13.24 9.57 -30.12
CA ARG A 167 13.76 9.40 -31.47
C ARG A 167 15.04 10.22 -31.62
N GLY A 168 16.13 9.61 -32.13
CA GLY A 168 17.48 10.19 -32.12
C GLY A 168 17.63 11.61 -32.70
N PHE A 169 16.76 12.00 -33.64
CA PHE A 169 16.71 13.37 -34.19
C PHE A 169 16.22 14.42 -33.17
N SER A 170 15.22 14.09 -32.35
CA SER A 170 14.69 14.99 -31.32
C SER A 170 15.67 15.14 -30.15
N ALA A 171 16.36 14.05 -29.78
CA ALA A 171 17.39 14.08 -28.75
C ALA A 171 18.57 15.02 -29.13
N LEU A 172 19.00 15.00 -30.40
CA LEU A 172 20.07 15.88 -30.88
C LEU A 172 19.65 17.37 -30.89
N SER A 173 18.37 17.66 -31.18
CA SER A 173 17.84 19.03 -31.19
C SER A 173 17.76 19.71 -29.81
N ASN A 174 17.83 18.91 -28.75
CA ASN A 174 17.78 19.36 -27.35
C ASN A 174 19.18 19.52 -26.72
N VAL A 175 20.26 19.14 -27.41
CA VAL A 175 21.64 19.26 -26.91
C VAL A 175 21.96 20.74 -26.65
N GLY A 176 22.28 21.07 -25.39
CA GLY A 176 22.61 22.43 -24.96
C GLY A 176 21.39 23.31 -24.63
N ARG A 177 20.18 22.75 -24.58
CA ARG A 177 18.94 23.48 -24.23
C ARG A 177 18.27 22.85 -23.00
N ASN A 178 17.91 23.69 -22.03
CA ASN A 178 17.06 23.29 -20.90
C ASN A 178 15.60 23.47 -21.31
N VAL A 179 14.96 22.41 -21.80
CA VAL A 179 13.56 22.41 -22.22
C VAL A 179 12.84 21.19 -21.66
N GLU A 180 11.55 21.33 -21.43
CA GLU A 180 10.69 20.19 -21.13
C GLU A 180 10.71 19.18 -22.27
N ILE A 181 10.59 17.90 -21.93
CA ILE A 181 10.41 16.81 -22.88
C ILE A 181 8.97 16.31 -22.75
N PRO A 182 8.02 16.84 -23.55
CA PRO A 182 6.59 16.53 -23.41
C PRO A 182 6.30 15.02 -23.38
N GLN A 183 6.98 14.24 -24.21
CA GLN A 183 6.83 12.78 -24.26
C GLN A 183 7.04 12.09 -22.90
N PHE A 184 8.00 12.56 -22.10
CA PHE A 184 8.27 12.00 -20.78
C PHE A 184 7.28 12.56 -19.76
N THR A 185 7.01 13.86 -19.83
CA THR A 185 6.03 14.48 -18.93
C THR A 185 4.66 13.82 -19.07
N GLU A 186 4.13 13.71 -20.29
CA GLU A 186 2.85 13.09 -20.60
C GLU A 186 2.79 11.64 -20.12
N ALA A 187 3.84 10.83 -20.37
CA ALA A 187 3.89 9.45 -19.87
C ALA A 187 3.76 9.35 -18.35
N LEU A 188 4.42 10.25 -17.62
CA LEU A 188 4.35 10.28 -16.16
C LEU A 188 2.99 10.81 -15.66
N TYR A 189 2.31 11.67 -16.41
CA TYR A 189 0.95 12.10 -16.10
C TYR A 189 -0.05 10.96 -16.31
N ASP A 190 0.00 10.30 -17.47
CA ASP A 190 -0.87 9.17 -17.81
C ASP A 190 -0.75 8.05 -16.76
N ALA A 191 0.49 7.71 -16.37
CA ALA A 191 0.73 6.67 -15.38
C ALA A 191 0.17 7.01 -13.99
N ARG A 192 0.27 8.29 -13.57
CA ARG A 192 -0.30 8.76 -12.30
C ARG A 192 -1.81 8.79 -12.33
N GLU A 193 -2.41 9.27 -13.42
CA GLU A 193 -3.86 9.27 -13.60
C GLU A 193 -4.41 7.84 -13.53
N LEU A 194 -3.71 6.88 -14.15
CA LEU A 194 -4.11 5.48 -14.10
C LEU A 194 -3.99 4.87 -12.71
N ALA A 195 -2.89 5.13 -11.99
CA ALA A 195 -2.74 4.72 -10.60
C ALA A 195 -3.85 5.33 -9.71
N MET A 196 -4.09 6.63 -9.82
CA MET A 196 -5.10 7.33 -9.03
C MET A 196 -6.52 6.87 -9.33
N SER A 197 -6.85 6.62 -10.60
CA SER A 197 -8.20 6.13 -10.97
C SER A 197 -8.47 4.73 -10.40
N ARG A 198 -7.48 3.84 -10.33
CA ARG A 198 -7.60 2.54 -9.66
C ARG A 198 -7.79 2.67 -8.16
N MET A 199 -7.00 3.53 -7.52
CA MET A 199 -7.16 3.83 -6.09
C MET A 199 -8.55 4.39 -5.77
N GLN A 200 -9.09 5.25 -6.64
CA GLN A 200 -10.46 5.77 -6.51
C GLN A 200 -11.51 4.66 -6.68
N ALA A 201 -11.34 3.76 -7.66
CA ALA A 201 -12.25 2.63 -7.86
C ALA A 201 -12.35 1.74 -6.61
N GLU A 202 -11.23 1.43 -5.94
CA GLU A 202 -11.27 0.67 -4.69
C GLU A 202 -12.00 1.42 -3.56
N ALA A 203 -11.85 2.74 -3.49
CA ALA A 203 -12.55 3.55 -2.49
C ALA A 203 -14.07 3.59 -2.76
N GLU A 204 -14.47 3.61 -4.02
CA GLU A 204 -15.88 3.51 -4.43
C GLU A 204 -16.49 2.15 -4.06
N GLU A 205 -15.74 1.05 -4.21
CA GLU A 205 -16.17 -0.29 -3.78
C GLU A 205 -16.41 -0.39 -2.27
N LEU A 206 -15.64 0.37 -1.48
CA LEU A 206 -15.83 0.52 -0.04
C LEU A 206 -16.90 1.55 0.35
N HIS A 207 -17.58 2.17 -0.63
CA HIS A 207 -18.53 3.27 -0.42
C HIS A 207 -17.94 4.46 0.38
N ALA A 208 -16.64 4.73 0.20
CA ALA A 208 -15.97 5.79 0.94
C ALA A 208 -16.41 7.18 0.49
N GLU A 209 -16.45 8.14 1.43
CA GLU A 209 -16.66 9.56 1.12
C GLU A 209 -15.43 10.20 0.45
N GLY A 210 -14.24 9.72 0.79
CA GLY A 210 -12.99 10.22 0.24
C GLY A 210 -11.75 9.47 0.73
N ILE A 211 -10.62 9.78 0.11
CA ILE A 211 -9.30 9.22 0.43
C ILE A 211 -8.44 10.35 0.98
N VAL A 212 -7.83 10.13 2.15
CA VAL A 212 -6.93 11.09 2.80
C VAL A 212 -5.60 10.43 3.12
N GLY A 213 -4.54 11.22 3.22
CA GLY A 213 -3.19 10.69 3.43
C GLY A 213 -2.57 10.05 2.19
N VAL A 214 -3.05 10.38 0.99
CA VAL A 214 -2.54 9.84 -0.28
C VAL A 214 -1.04 10.06 -0.40
N GLN A 215 -0.31 8.97 -0.59
CA GLN A 215 1.10 8.97 -0.96
C GLN A 215 1.21 8.57 -2.42
N LEU A 216 1.98 9.32 -3.22
CA LEU A 216 2.24 8.99 -4.62
C LEU A 216 3.73 8.78 -4.81
N LEU A 217 4.12 7.52 -4.98
CA LEU A 217 5.50 7.11 -5.16
C LEU A 217 5.77 6.81 -6.63
N SER A 218 6.93 7.25 -7.12
CA SER A 218 7.41 6.96 -8.48
C SER A 218 8.76 6.28 -8.35
N LEU A 219 8.78 4.97 -8.49
CA LEU A 219 9.95 4.14 -8.24
C LEU A 219 10.49 3.60 -9.57
N ALA A 220 11.71 4.01 -9.90
CA ALA A 220 12.49 3.45 -11.01
C ALA A 220 13.02 2.07 -10.61
N HIS A 221 12.12 1.10 -10.53
CA HIS A 221 12.45 -0.27 -10.18
C HIS A 221 13.36 -0.92 -11.22
N ARG A 222 14.04 -2.01 -10.84
CA ARG A 222 15.04 -2.76 -11.63
C ARG A 222 14.52 -3.37 -12.95
N TRP A 223 13.31 -3.05 -13.39
CA TRP A 223 12.66 -3.53 -14.63
C TRP A 223 13.33 -3.06 -15.94
N GLY A 224 14.49 -2.39 -15.87
CA GLY A 224 15.20 -1.74 -16.97
C GLY A 224 15.04 -0.21 -16.94
N GLY A 225 16.02 0.54 -17.48
CA GLY A 225 16.12 2.00 -17.33
C GLY A 225 15.00 2.87 -17.92
N HIS A 226 13.93 2.25 -18.45
CA HIS A 226 12.79 2.90 -19.11
C HIS A 226 11.43 2.44 -18.56
N THR A 227 11.42 1.81 -17.39
CA THR A 227 10.20 1.33 -16.75
C THR A 227 10.11 1.92 -15.35
N THR A 228 8.95 2.50 -15.02
CA THR A 228 8.72 3.12 -13.71
C THR A 228 7.41 2.60 -13.14
N GLU A 229 7.43 2.24 -11.86
CA GLU A 229 6.22 1.88 -11.12
C GLU A 229 5.70 3.11 -10.36
N PHE A 230 4.39 3.28 -10.41
CA PHE A 230 3.62 4.21 -9.60
C PHE A 230 2.77 3.43 -8.60
N PHE A 231 2.79 3.86 -7.36
CA PHE A 231 2.08 3.28 -6.23
C PHE A 231 1.57 4.39 -5.31
#